data_AF-A0A9W9C9B7-F1
#
_entry.id   AF-A0A9W9C9B7-F1
#
_cell.length_a   1.000
_cell.length_b   1.000
_cell.length_c   1.000
_cell.angle_alpha   90.00
_cell.angle_beta   90.00
_cell.angle_gamma   90.00
#
_symmetry.space_group_name_H-M   'P 1'
#
loop_
_entity.id
_entity.type
_entity.pdbx_description
1 polymer ?
#
loop_
_entity_poly.entity_id
_entity_poly.type
_entity_poly.pdbx_seq_one_letter_code
_entity_poly.pdbx_strand_id
1 'polypeptide(L)'
;MLDELVHYWTQEAPQIFTASKPGLRDISYYPLKIVAAEWVNYISVMGLSVREYELSTTLSGDLIAQLDKLNTNLRILQGWRRRVLSTQAKLRRTVRFIENHVDPKQPNEDWDVLVDDFEFIRTEVAEHGERLEAMVSVVTSTAALIEGRRSLTETENVTRLTILAVVFLPLSYIASLFSMSDDFRPGGQLFWVYFAAAVPMACVVGVIAKPPVSTAKRFLERIGVKMGK
;
A
#
# COMPACT_ATOMS: atom_id res chain seq x y z
N MET A 1 26.17 -20.91 14.82
CA MET A 1 26.08 -20.30 16.16
C MET A 1 26.74 -21.11 17.27
N LEU A 2 26.21 -22.27 17.72
CA LEU A 2 26.78 -22.99 18.88
C LEU A 2 28.15 -23.61 18.59
N ASP A 3 28.31 -24.22 17.40
CA ASP A 3 29.59 -24.78 16.95
C ASP A 3 30.65 -23.70 16.71
N GLU A 4 30.25 -22.55 16.17
CA GLU A 4 31.15 -21.39 16.00
C GLU A 4 31.59 -20.83 17.35
N LEU A 5 30.70 -20.78 18.33
CA LEU A 5 31.03 -20.35 19.67
C LEU A 5 32.03 -21.30 20.32
N VAL A 6 31.81 -22.62 20.21
CA VAL A 6 32.78 -23.63 20.67
C VAL A 6 34.12 -23.46 19.95
N HIS A 7 34.09 -23.24 18.64
CA HIS A 7 35.28 -23.03 17.81
C HIS A 7 36.09 -21.79 18.23
N TYR A 8 35.45 -20.63 18.38
CA TYR A 8 36.12 -19.41 18.85
C TYR A 8 36.70 -19.59 20.24
N TRP A 9 35.95 -20.20 21.18
CA TRP A 9 36.44 -20.46 22.54
C TRP A 9 37.58 -21.50 22.62
N THR A 10 37.71 -22.40 21.62
CA THR A 10 38.80 -23.40 21.61
C THR A 10 40.03 -22.96 20.82
N GLN A 11 39.88 -22.08 19.83
CA GLN A 11 40.99 -21.64 18.97
C GLN A 11 41.56 -20.28 19.35
N GLU A 12 40.73 -19.34 19.81
CA GLU A 12 41.11 -17.99 20.18
C GLU A 12 40.53 -17.68 21.56
N ALA A 13 41.26 -18.01 22.64
CA ALA A 13 40.88 -17.49 23.95
C ALA A 13 41.05 -15.96 23.93
N PRO A 14 40.05 -15.17 24.36
CA PRO A 14 40.11 -13.73 24.22
C PRO A 14 41.16 -13.19 25.20
N GLN A 15 41.94 -12.19 24.78
CA GLN A 15 42.95 -11.55 25.64
C GLN A 15 42.33 -10.91 26.89
N ILE A 16 41.02 -10.63 26.85
CA ILE A 16 40.20 -10.06 27.92
C ILE A 16 39.84 -11.11 28.99
N PHE A 17 39.76 -12.40 28.62
CA PHE A 17 39.35 -13.45 29.56
C PHE A 17 40.51 -13.86 30.46
N THR A 18 40.47 -13.33 31.68
CA THR A 18 41.39 -13.76 32.74
C THR A 18 40.77 -14.94 33.48
N ALA A 19 41.31 -16.16 33.27
CA ALA A 19 40.84 -17.39 33.92
C ALA A 19 40.82 -17.31 35.47
N SER A 20 41.54 -16.35 36.06
CA SER A 20 41.60 -16.10 37.49
C SER A 20 40.38 -15.36 38.07
N LYS A 21 39.60 -14.64 37.23
CA LYS A 21 38.33 -13.99 37.60
C LYS A 21 37.42 -13.93 36.37
N PRO A 22 36.67 -15.01 36.05
CA PRO A 22 35.78 -15.01 34.91
C PRO A 22 34.67 -13.97 35.10
N GLY A 23 34.77 -12.85 34.40
CA GLY A 23 33.69 -11.88 34.32
C GLY A 23 32.59 -12.40 33.41
N LEU A 24 31.32 -12.28 33.83
CA LEU A 24 30.18 -12.54 32.93
C LEU A 24 30.26 -11.68 31.64
N ARG A 25 30.94 -10.53 31.72
CA ARG A 25 31.22 -9.60 30.62
C ARG A 25 32.07 -10.26 29.54
N ASP A 26 33.20 -10.84 29.91
CA ASP A 26 34.15 -11.46 28.97
C ASP A 26 33.53 -12.66 28.25
N ILE A 27 32.62 -13.37 28.92
CA ILE A 27 31.88 -14.49 28.35
C ILE A 27 30.88 -14.02 27.27
N SER A 28 30.32 -12.83 27.42
CA SER A 28 29.31 -12.27 26.51
C SER A 28 29.88 -11.68 25.21
N TYR A 29 31.19 -11.45 25.14
CA TYR A 29 31.86 -10.81 24.01
C TYR A 29 31.73 -11.60 22.69
N TYR A 30 32.12 -12.87 22.65
CA TYR A 30 32.01 -13.70 21.44
C TYR A 30 30.57 -13.93 20.96
N PRO A 31 29.59 -14.24 21.83
CA PRO A 31 28.19 -14.29 21.41
C PRO A 31 27.75 -13.00 20.72
N LEU A 32 28.12 -11.83 21.27
CA LEU A 32 27.76 -10.54 20.68
C LEU A 32 28.45 -10.31 19.32
N LYS A 33 29.73 -10.68 19.19
CA LYS A 33 30.47 -10.60 17.94
C LYS A 33 29.90 -11.50 16.84
N ILE A 34 29.55 -12.75 17.19
CA ILE A 34 28.86 -13.68 16.26
C ILE A 34 27.51 -13.11 15.85
N VAL A 35 26.74 -12.57 16.80
CA VAL A 35 25.46 -11.93 16.52
C VAL A 35 25.63 -10.73 15.59
N ALA A 36 26.65 -9.90 15.78
CA ALA A 36 26.96 -8.79 14.88
C ALA A 36 27.24 -9.27 13.44
N ALA A 37 28.05 -10.33 13.27
CA ALA A 37 28.31 -10.92 11.97
C ALA A 37 27.04 -11.44 11.26
N GLU A 38 26.17 -12.12 12.02
CA GLU A 38 24.88 -12.58 11.51
C GLU A 38 23.96 -11.41 11.12
N TRP A 39 24.01 -10.28 11.84
CA TRP A 39 23.26 -9.08 11.48
C TRP A 39 23.75 -8.44 10.18
N VAL A 40 25.06 -8.46 9.90
CA VAL A 40 25.62 -7.99 8.62
C VAL A 40 25.12 -8.86 7.46
N ASN A 41 25.09 -10.18 7.65
CA ASN A 41 24.53 -11.09 6.66
C ASN A 41 23.03 -10.82 6.46
N TYR A 42 22.28 -10.62 7.55
CA TYR A 42 20.87 -10.26 7.49
C TYR A 42 20.61 -8.95 6.74
N ILE A 43 21.42 -7.91 6.96
CA ILE A 43 21.34 -6.64 6.23
C ILE A 43 21.53 -6.86 4.72
N SER A 44 22.53 -7.67 4.35
CA SER A 44 22.81 -7.99 2.95
C SER A 44 21.62 -8.67 2.26
N VAL A 45 21.01 -9.64 2.93
CA VAL A 45 19.79 -10.32 2.44
C VAL A 45 18.61 -9.35 2.37
N MET A 46 18.46 -8.48 3.37
CA MET A 46 17.41 -7.46 3.39
C MET A 46 17.57 -6.51 2.19
N GLY A 47 18.77 -6.01 1.91
CA GLY A 47 19.05 -5.16 0.75
C GLY A 47 18.74 -5.83 -0.59
N LEU A 48 19.10 -7.11 -0.75
CA LEU A 48 18.76 -7.89 -1.95
C LEU A 48 17.25 -8.05 -2.13
N SER A 49 16.53 -8.35 -1.05
CA SER A 49 15.07 -8.51 -1.11
C SER A 49 14.37 -7.20 -1.47
N VAL A 50 14.81 -6.06 -0.92
CA VAL A 50 14.27 -4.74 -1.26
C VAL A 50 14.49 -4.44 -2.74
N ARG A 51 15.69 -4.73 -3.27
CA ARG A 51 16.02 -4.53 -4.69
C ARG A 51 15.19 -5.43 -5.63
N GLU A 52 14.91 -6.66 -5.24
CA GLU A 52 14.03 -7.55 -6.00
C GLU A 52 12.61 -6.96 -6.14
N TYR A 53 12.09 -6.35 -5.06
CA TYR A 53 10.78 -5.71 -5.10
C TYR A 53 10.75 -4.48 -6.00
N GLU A 54 11.80 -3.65 -6.02
CA GLU A 54 11.93 -2.52 -6.95
C GLU A 54 11.78 -2.99 -8.40
N LEU A 55 12.53 -4.03 -8.78
CA LEU A 55 12.52 -4.57 -10.14
C LEU A 55 11.16 -5.19 -10.50
N SER A 56 10.51 -5.87 -9.55
CA SER A 56 9.21 -6.51 -9.78
C SER A 56 8.07 -5.51 -10.01
N THR A 57 8.21 -4.29 -9.50
CA THR A 57 7.17 -3.24 -9.55
C THR A 57 7.17 -2.50 -10.89
N THR A 58 8.31 -2.47 -11.61
CA THR A 58 8.45 -1.80 -12.91
C THR A 58 7.88 -2.57 -14.11
N LEU A 59 7.51 -3.84 -13.96
CA LEU A 59 7.17 -4.75 -15.07
C LEU A 59 5.77 -5.36 -14.87
N SER A 60 4.72 -4.73 -15.40
CA SER A 60 3.54 -5.45 -15.93
C SER A 60 2.58 -4.51 -16.65
N GLY A 61 1.98 -4.93 -17.77
CA GLY A 61 1.05 -4.13 -18.59
C GLY A 61 -0.44 -4.34 -18.31
N ASP A 62 -0.83 -5.31 -17.48
CA ASP A 62 -2.24 -5.56 -17.13
C ASP A 62 -2.61 -4.96 -15.78
N LEU A 63 -3.60 -4.07 -15.75
CA LEU A 63 -3.98 -3.25 -14.59
C LEU A 63 -4.56 -4.09 -13.42
N ILE A 64 -5.25 -5.19 -13.74
CA ILE A 64 -5.87 -6.07 -12.72
C ILE A 64 -4.82 -7.00 -12.12
N ALA A 65 -3.99 -7.65 -12.94
CA ALA A 65 -2.83 -8.38 -12.45
C ALA A 65 -1.85 -7.48 -11.69
N GLN A 66 -1.72 -6.20 -12.08
CA GLN A 66 -0.95 -5.20 -11.32
C GLN A 66 -1.51 -5.02 -9.91
N LEU A 67 -2.82 -4.85 -9.74
CA LEU A 67 -3.41 -4.59 -8.42
C LEU A 67 -3.19 -5.75 -7.45
N ASP A 68 -3.41 -6.99 -7.89
CA ASP A 68 -3.23 -8.17 -7.04
C ASP A 68 -1.75 -8.40 -6.68
N LYS A 69 -0.85 -8.18 -7.64
CA LYS A 69 0.60 -8.20 -7.43
C LYS A 69 1.06 -7.09 -6.48
N LEU A 70 0.56 -5.87 -6.65
CA LEU A 70 0.85 -4.72 -5.80
C LEU A 70 0.38 -4.98 -4.36
N ASN A 71 -0.82 -5.54 -4.18
CA ASN A 71 -1.36 -5.84 -2.85
C ASN A 71 -0.55 -6.93 -2.13
N THR A 72 -0.16 -7.98 -2.87
CA THR A 72 0.72 -9.04 -2.36
C THR A 72 2.09 -8.48 -1.98
N ASN A 73 2.69 -7.67 -2.86
CA ASN A 73 3.96 -6.99 -2.60
C ASN A 73 3.86 -6.06 -1.39
N LEU A 74 2.77 -5.28 -1.26
CA LEU A 74 2.50 -4.44 -0.10
C LEU A 74 2.50 -5.24 1.19
N ARG A 75 1.82 -6.38 1.22
CA ARG A 75 1.78 -7.23 2.42
C ARG A 75 3.17 -7.67 2.86
N ILE A 76 4.02 -8.02 1.89
CA ILE A 76 5.40 -8.45 2.17
C ILE A 76 6.26 -7.25 2.61
N LEU A 77 6.19 -6.12 1.91
CA LEU A 77 6.88 -4.87 2.26
C LEU A 77 6.50 -4.40 3.67
N GLN A 78 5.22 -4.45 4.03
CA GLN A 78 4.74 -4.16 5.39
C GLN A 78 5.28 -5.17 6.41
N GLY A 79 5.45 -6.44 6.02
CA GLY A 79 6.14 -7.45 6.82
C GLY A 79 7.59 -7.08 7.10
N TRP A 80 8.34 -6.69 6.06
CA TRP A 80 9.71 -6.20 6.18
C TRP A 80 9.78 -4.93 7.03
N ARG A 81 8.84 -4.00 6.87
CA ARG A 81 8.78 -2.76 7.67
C ARG A 81 8.66 -3.07 9.16
N ARG A 82 7.76 -3.98 9.54
CA ARG A 82 7.63 -4.45 10.93
C ARG A 82 8.90 -5.11 11.44
N ARG A 83 9.59 -5.88 10.59
CA ARG A 83 10.87 -6.52 10.94
C ARG A 83 11.97 -5.48 11.19
N VAL A 84 12.12 -4.49 10.30
CA VAL A 84 13.08 -3.39 10.47
C VAL A 84 12.85 -2.67 11.79
N LEU A 85 11.61 -2.27 12.10
CA LEU A 85 11.29 -1.58 13.36
C LEU A 85 11.62 -2.45 14.59
N SER A 86 11.30 -3.74 14.54
CA SER A 86 11.65 -4.70 15.60
C SER A 86 13.16 -4.86 15.76
N THR A 87 13.89 -4.96 14.64
CA THR A 87 15.35 -5.06 14.60
C THR A 87 16.02 -3.81 15.17
N GLN A 88 15.60 -2.61 14.76
CA GLN A 88 16.10 -1.36 15.32
C GLN A 88 15.87 -1.29 16.84
N ALA A 89 14.69 -1.69 17.33
CA ALA A 89 14.41 -1.71 18.75
C ALA A 89 15.29 -2.71 19.52
N LYS A 90 15.64 -3.86 18.91
CA LYS A 90 16.57 -4.84 19.48
C LYS A 90 18.00 -4.31 19.50
N LEU A 91 18.50 -3.80 18.38
CA LEU A 91 19.84 -3.20 18.24
C LEU A 91 20.05 -2.04 19.22
N ARG A 92 19.03 -1.18 19.39
CA ARG A 92 19.10 -0.09 20.37
C ARG A 92 19.26 -0.58 21.80
N ARG A 93 18.60 -1.70 22.16
CA ARG A 93 18.74 -2.31 23.48
C ARG A 93 20.11 -2.96 23.67
N THR A 94 20.66 -3.60 22.64
CA THR A 94 21.98 -4.21 22.71
C THR A 94 23.08 -3.16 22.83
N VAL A 95 23.03 -2.10 22.03
CA VAL A 95 23.97 -0.96 22.15
C VAL A 95 23.92 -0.36 23.56
N ARG A 96 22.73 0.00 24.05
CA ARG A 96 22.57 0.54 25.41
C ARG A 96 23.03 -0.45 26.48
N PHE A 97 22.82 -1.75 26.28
CA PHE A 97 23.32 -2.77 27.20
C PHE A 97 24.84 -2.74 27.24
N ILE A 98 25.52 -2.69 26.08
CA ILE A 98 26.97 -2.63 26.01
C ILE A 98 27.49 -1.34 26.64
N GLU A 99 26.95 -0.18 26.27
CA GLU A 99 27.32 1.13 26.84
C GLU A 99 27.21 1.18 28.37
N ASN A 100 26.16 0.58 28.94
CA ASN A 100 25.97 0.54 30.40
C ASN A 100 26.93 -0.43 31.12
N HIS A 101 27.52 -1.39 30.40
CA HIS A 101 28.40 -2.41 30.96
C HIS A 101 29.89 -2.15 30.69
N VAL A 102 30.22 -1.23 29.77
CA VAL A 102 31.56 -0.66 29.58
C VAL A 102 31.83 0.36 30.69
N ASP A 103 32.85 0.13 31.51
CA ASP A 103 33.22 1.05 32.59
C ASP A 103 34.01 2.23 32.00
N PRO A 104 33.55 3.49 32.12
CA PRO A 104 34.28 4.65 31.60
C PRO A 104 35.68 4.84 32.22
N LYS A 105 36.01 4.12 33.30
CA LYS A 105 37.30 4.18 33.99
C LYS A 105 38.34 3.19 33.48
N GLN A 106 37.95 2.18 32.69
CA GLN A 106 38.84 1.21 32.07
C GLN A 106 38.49 1.06 30.59
N PRO A 107 39.04 1.94 29.72
CA PRO A 107 38.79 1.84 28.29
C PRO A 107 39.34 0.50 27.78
N ASN A 108 38.45 -0.30 27.19
CA ASN A 108 38.80 -1.55 26.55
C ASN A 108 38.49 -1.41 25.06
N GLU A 109 39.56 -1.27 24.27
CA GLU A 109 39.51 -0.99 22.83
C GLU A 109 38.63 -2.00 22.07
N ASP A 110 38.62 -3.26 22.51
CA ASP A 110 37.80 -4.32 21.90
C ASP A 110 36.28 -4.10 22.07
N TRP A 111 35.85 -3.52 23.21
CA TRP A 111 34.43 -3.22 23.43
C TRP A 111 34.00 -1.96 22.68
N ASP A 112 34.89 -0.98 22.53
CA ASP A 112 34.62 0.22 21.77
C ASP A 112 34.44 -0.11 20.28
N VAL A 113 35.28 -0.99 19.72
CA VAL A 113 35.10 -1.52 18.35
C VAL A 113 33.77 -2.26 18.20
N LEU A 114 33.40 -3.09 19.18
CA LEU A 114 32.13 -3.81 19.14
C LEU A 114 30.92 -2.86 19.19
N VAL A 115 30.99 -1.79 19.97
CA VAL A 115 29.94 -0.75 20.00
C VAL A 115 29.82 -0.07 18.65
N ASP A 116 30.95 0.30 18.04
CA ASP A 116 31.00 0.93 16.71
C ASP A 116 30.39 0.01 15.63
N ASP A 117 30.71 -1.29 15.67
CA ASP A 117 30.11 -2.29 14.78
C ASP A 117 28.56 -2.34 14.92
N PHE A 118 28.04 -2.32 16.15
CA PHE A 118 26.59 -2.30 16.38
C PHE A 118 25.94 -0.96 15.99
N GLU A 119 26.64 0.17 16.14
CA GLU A 119 26.19 1.47 15.64
C GLU A 119 26.13 1.51 14.11
N PHE A 120 27.13 0.94 13.44
CA PHE A 120 27.16 0.80 11.99
C PHE A 120 25.97 -0.05 11.51
N ILE A 121 25.78 -1.24 12.07
CA ILE A 121 24.64 -2.12 11.77
C ILE A 121 23.31 -1.40 11.99
N ARG A 122 23.18 -0.61 13.07
CA ARG A 122 21.97 0.17 13.37
C ARG A 122 21.71 1.22 12.28
N THR A 123 22.74 1.88 11.79
CA THR A 123 22.65 2.92 10.75
C THR A 123 22.25 2.32 9.41
N GLU A 124 22.88 1.21 9.00
CA GLU A 124 22.54 0.49 7.77
C GLU A 124 21.08 -0.01 7.79
N VAL A 125 20.64 -0.60 8.91
CA VAL A 125 19.23 -1.03 9.06
C VAL A 125 18.27 0.16 8.97
N ALA A 126 18.66 1.33 9.48
CA ALA A 126 17.85 2.54 9.39
C ALA A 126 17.76 3.05 7.95
N GLU A 127 18.86 3.12 7.23
CA GLU A 127 18.87 3.56 5.83
C GLU A 127 18.02 2.64 4.94
N HIS A 128 18.20 1.32 5.06
CA HIS A 128 17.34 0.37 4.35
C HIS A 128 15.86 0.48 4.77
N GLY A 129 15.60 0.80 6.03
CA GLY A 129 14.27 1.09 6.55
C GLY A 129 13.61 2.28 5.87
N GLU A 130 14.32 3.40 5.74
CA GLU A 130 13.81 4.60 5.07
C GLU A 130 13.49 4.35 3.59
N ARG A 131 14.39 3.65 2.88
CA ARG A 131 14.15 3.25 1.49
C ARG A 131 12.91 2.37 1.35
N LEU A 132 12.74 1.42 2.27
CA LEU A 132 11.56 0.56 2.31
C LEU A 132 10.27 1.35 2.58
N GLU A 133 10.29 2.34 3.48
CA GLU A 133 9.13 3.20 3.75
C GLU A 133 8.74 4.05 2.53
N ALA A 134 9.73 4.61 1.83
CA ALA A 134 9.50 5.32 0.57
C ALA A 134 8.81 4.41 -0.46
N MET A 135 9.26 3.16 -0.58
CA MET A 135 8.66 2.18 -1.50
C MET A 135 7.21 1.84 -1.10
N VAL A 136 6.95 1.58 0.19
CA VAL A 136 5.60 1.34 0.69
C VAL A 136 4.66 2.49 0.33
N SER A 137 5.13 3.74 0.46
CA SER A 137 4.36 4.94 0.10
C SER A 137 4.02 4.99 -1.39
N VAL A 138 5.01 4.74 -2.26
CA VAL A 138 4.84 4.73 -3.72
C VAL A 138 3.87 3.63 -4.16
N VAL A 139 4.04 2.42 -3.63
CA VAL A 139 3.18 1.27 -3.97
C VAL A 139 1.74 1.51 -3.50
N THR A 140 1.56 2.07 -2.29
CA THR A 140 0.24 2.40 -1.75
C THR A 140 -0.46 3.48 -2.59
N SER A 141 0.28 4.52 -2.98
CA SER A 141 -0.23 5.60 -3.84
C SER A 141 -0.65 5.06 -5.22
N THR A 142 0.16 4.17 -5.79
CA THR A 142 -0.12 3.53 -7.08
C THR A 142 -1.34 2.63 -7.00
N ALA A 143 -1.47 1.82 -5.95
CA ALA A 143 -2.63 0.97 -5.71
C ALA A 143 -3.92 1.81 -5.57
N ALA A 144 -3.87 2.92 -4.82
CA ALA A 144 -5.00 3.83 -4.67
C ALA A 144 -5.43 4.48 -6.01
N LEU A 145 -4.48 4.83 -6.87
CA LEU A 145 -4.77 5.35 -8.21
C LEU A 145 -5.43 4.31 -9.10
N ILE A 146 -4.95 3.07 -9.08
CA ILE A 146 -5.52 1.97 -9.88
C ILE A 146 -6.94 1.67 -9.40
N GLU A 147 -7.16 1.55 -8.09
CA GLU A 147 -8.49 1.32 -7.52
C GLU A 147 -9.44 2.48 -7.84
N GLY A 148 -8.95 3.72 -7.77
CA GLY A 148 -9.69 4.90 -8.19
C GLY A 148 -10.13 4.83 -9.65
N ARG A 149 -9.23 4.51 -10.58
CA ARG A 149 -9.55 4.33 -12.00
C ARG A 149 -10.57 3.21 -12.22
N ARG A 150 -10.40 2.08 -11.54
CA ARG A 150 -11.33 0.96 -11.60
C ARG A 150 -12.74 1.37 -11.15
N SER A 151 -12.85 2.02 -9.99
CA SER A 151 -14.15 2.50 -9.49
C SER A 151 -14.84 3.47 -10.45
N LEU A 152 -14.08 4.31 -11.16
CA LEU A 152 -14.62 5.19 -12.20
C LEU A 152 -15.17 4.40 -13.38
N THR A 153 -14.43 3.39 -13.87
CA THR A 153 -14.90 2.53 -14.97
C THR A 153 -16.12 1.70 -14.60
N GLU A 154 -16.17 1.18 -13.37
CA GLU A 154 -17.33 0.46 -12.84
C GLU A 154 -18.53 1.40 -12.71
N THR A 155 -18.31 2.61 -12.19
CA THR A 155 -19.35 3.65 -12.09
C THR A 155 -19.87 4.07 -13.46
N GLU A 156 -19.00 4.18 -14.46
CA GLU A 156 -19.43 4.52 -15.82
C GLU A 156 -20.35 3.45 -16.40
N ASN A 157 -20.02 2.18 -16.21
CA ASN A 157 -20.85 1.06 -16.66
C ASN A 157 -22.21 1.03 -15.94
N VAL A 158 -22.22 1.23 -14.62
CA VAL A 158 -23.46 1.33 -13.83
C VAL A 158 -24.29 2.53 -14.30
N THR A 159 -23.66 3.69 -14.53
CA THR A 159 -24.34 4.89 -15.02
C THR A 159 -25.01 4.64 -16.37
N ARG A 160 -24.32 3.97 -17.31
CA ARG A 160 -24.89 3.59 -18.61
C ARG A 160 -26.13 2.71 -18.45
N LEU A 161 -26.08 1.73 -17.54
CA LEU A 161 -27.22 0.86 -17.24
C LEU A 161 -28.40 1.62 -16.62
N THR A 162 -28.12 2.49 -15.64
CA THR A 162 -29.15 3.30 -14.97
C THR A 162 -29.84 4.24 -15.96
N ILE A 163 -29.08 4.87 -16.87
CA ILE A 163 -29.67 5.72 -17.91
C ILE A 163 -30.64 4.91 -18.78
N LEU A 164 -30.26 3.69 -19.20
CA LEU A 164 -31.12 2.83 -20.00
C LEU A 164 -32.41 2.45 -19.25
N ALA A 165 -32.30 2.09 -17.97
CA ALA A 165 -33.43 1.73 -17.13
C ALA A 165 -34.39 2.92 -16.91
N VAL A 166 -33.83 4.11 -16.63
CA VAL A 166 -34.59 5.34 -16.43
C VAL A 166 -35.35 5.74 -17.70
N VAL A 167 -34.78 5.53 -18.88
CA VAL A 167 -35.46 5.77 -20.17
C VAL A 167 -36.54 4.73 -20.47
N PHE A 168 -36.29 3.45 -20.19
CA PHE A 168 -37.25 2.39 -20.50
C PHE A 168 -38.47 2.37 -19.58
N LEU A 169 -38.33 2.67 -18.29
CA LEU A 169 -39.44 2.63 -17.34
C LEU A 169 -40.69 3.45 -17.81
N PRO A 170 -40.58 4.74 -18.19
CA PRO A 170 -41.72 5.51 -18.68
C PRO A 170 -42.18 5.08 -20.08
N LEU A 171 -41.27 4.63 -20.95
CA LEU A 171 -41.64 4.13 -22.28
C LEU A 171 -42.48 2.85 -22.17
N SER A 172 -42.09 1.92 -21.29
CA SER A 172 -42.84 0.71 -21.00
C SER A 172 -44.21 1.02 -20.40
N TYR A 173 -44.31 2.04 -19.54
CA TYR A 173 -45.60 2.50 -19.01
C TYR A 173 -46.52 3.02 -20.12
N ILE A 174 -46.01 3.88 -21.01
CA ILE A 174 -46.76 4.38 -22.17
C ILE A 174 -47.19 3.22 -23.07
N ALA A 175 -46.28 2.32 -23.42
CA ALA A 175 -46.60 1.15 -24.23
C ALA A 175 -47.70 0.28 -23.59
N SER A 176 -47.62 0.04 -22.27
CA SER A 176 -48.65 -0.71 -21.54
C SER A 176 -50.00 0.00 -21.53
N LEU A 177 -50.00 1.33 -21.32
CA LEU A 177 -51.24 2.12 -21.21
C LEU A 177 -51.97 2.19 -22.55
N PHE A 178 -51.26 2.41 -23.65
CA PHE A 178 -51.84 2.44 -25.00
C PHE A 178 -52.17 1.05 -25.57
N SER A 179 -51.49 -0.01 -25.11
CA SER A 179 -51.81 -1.41 -25.50
C SER A 179 -53.19 -1.87 -25.00
N MET A 180 -53.74 -1.21 -23.99
CA MET A 180 -55.02 -1.61 -23.37
C MET A 180 -56.26 -1.11 -24.13
N SER A 181 -56.12 -0.18 -25.08
CA SER A 181 -57.24 0.42 -25.80
C SER A 181 -57.21 0.07 -27.29
N ASP A 182 -58.34 -0.41 -27.81
CA ASP A 182 -58.46 -0.90 -29.19
C ASP A 182 -58.25 0.20 -30.26
N ASP A 183 -58.52 1.47 -29.90
CA ASP A 183 -58.43 2.62 -30.81
C ASP A 183 -56.99 2.97 -31.21
N PHE A 184 -56.00 2.55 -30.41
CA PHE A 184 -54.58 2.87 -30.61
C PHE A 184 -53.78 1.70 -31.22
N ARG A 185 -54.45 0.63 -31.66
CA ARG A 185 -53.80 -0.52 -32.29
C ARG A 185 -53.15 -0.15 -33.63
N PRO A 186 -52.05 -0.83 -34.03
CA PRO A 186 -51.39 -0.60 -35.30
C PRO A 186 -52.37 -0.82 -36.46
N GLY A 187 -52.67 0.25 -37.22
CA GLY A 187 -53.68 0.29 -38.28
C GLY A 187 -54.93 1.13 -37.96
N GLY A 188 -55.10 1.59 -36.71
CA GLY A 188 -56.18 2.51 -36.32
C GLY A 188 -55.86 3.99 -36.62
N GLN A 189 -56.90 4.83 -36.68
CA GLN A 189 -56.76 6.27 -36.97
C GLN A 189 -55.91 7.04 -35.94
N LEU A 190 -55.85 6.58 -34.67
CA LEU A 190 -55.14 7.25 -33.58
C LEU A 190 -53.74 6.67 -33.27
N PHE A 191 -53.22 5.76 -34.10
CA PHE A 191 -51.90 5.14 -33.88
C PHE A 191 -50.76 6.18 -33.73
N TRP A 192 -50.86 7.34 -34.39
CA TRP A 192 -49.85 8.40 -34.31
C TRP A 192 -49.71 9.03 -32.92
N VAL A 193 -50.78 8.97 -32.09
CA VAL A 193 -50.78 9.52 -30.72
C VAL A 193 -49.76 8.82 -29.82
N TYR A 194 -49.51 7.53 -30.05
CA TYR A 194 -48.47 6.79 -29.34
C TYR A 194 -47.08 7.42 -29.53
N PHE A 195 -46.70 7.71 -30.78
CA PHE A 195 -45.43 8.37 -31.08
C PHE A 195 -45.39 9.81 -30.55
N ALA A 196 -46.52 10.53 -30.65
CA ALA A 196 -46.64 11.88 -30.12
C ALA A 196 -46.49 11.96 -28.59
N ALA A 197 -46.81 10.91 -27.84
CA ALA A 197 -46.62 10.84 -26.39
C ALA A 197 -45.25 10.25 -26.00
N ALA A 198 -44.79 9.20 -26.69
CA ALA A 198 -43.56 8.48 -26.35
C ALA A 198 -42.29 9.31 -26.64
N VAL A 199 -42.23 10.01 -27.77
CA VAL A 199 -41.02 10.75 -28.18
C VAL A 199 -40.71 11.94 -27.25
N PRO A 200 -41.67 12.80 -26.88
CA PRO A 200 -41.42 13.87 -25.92
C PRO A 200 -41.02 13.32 -24.56
N MET A 201 -41.68 12.25 -24.08
CA MET A 201 -41.36 11.63 -22.81
C MET A 201 -39.93 11.06 -22.81
N ALA A 202 -39.54 10.36 -23.88
CA ALA A 202 -38.16 9.88 -24.06
C ALA A 202 -37.15 11.04 -24.00
N CYS A 203 -37.45 12.16 -24.66
CA CYS A 203 -36.59 13.34 -24.67
C CYS A 203 -36.47 13.96 -23.28
N VAL A 204 -37.58 14.19 -22.56
CA VAL A 204 -37.57 14.76 -21.21
C VAL A 204 -36.75 13.90 -20.26
N VAL A 205 -36.99 12.59 -20.28
CA VAL A 205 -36.30 11.63 -19.41
C VAL A 205 -34.81 11.54 -19.74
N GLY A 206 -34.44 11.54 -21.03
CA GLY A 206 -33.05 11.58 -21.47
C GLY A 206 -32.31 12.84 -21.01
N VAL A 207 -32.95 14.01 -21.09
CA VAL A 207 -32.39 15.30 -20.62
C VAL A 207 -32.20 15.30 -19.11
N ILE A 208 -33.11 14.69 -18.34
CA ILE A 208 -32.99 14.56 -16.88
C ILE A 208 -31.88 13.56 -16.52
N ALA A 209 -31.74 12.45 -17.24
CA ALA A 209 -30.78 11.39 -16.94
C ALA A 209 -29.32 11.79 -17.24
N LYS A 210 -29.09 12.60 -18.27
CA LYS A 210 -27.79 13.26 -18.52
C LYS A 210 -28.03 14.75 -18.73
N PRO A 211 -28.13 15.55 -17.65
CA PRO A 211 -28.23 16.99 -17.81
C PRO A 211 -26.97 17.45 -18.57
N PRO A 212 -27.13 18.15 -19.71
CA PRO A 212 -25.99 18.67 -20.46
C PRO A 212 -25.10 19.49 -19.53
N VAL A 213 -23.78 19.35 -19.65
CA VAL A 213 -22.82 20.06 -18.79
C VAL A 213 -23.07 21.58 -18.81
N SER A 214 -23.58 22.12 -19.93
CA SER A 214 -24.01 23.51 -20.04
C SER A 214 -25.20 23.87 -19.13
N THR A 215 -26.16 22.97 -18.98
CA THR A 215 -27.34 23.14 -18.11
C THR A 215 -26.96 22.98 -16.64
N ALA A 216 -26.10 22.01 -16.31
CA ALA A 216 -25.57 21.84 -14.96
C ALA A 216 -24.75 23.06 -14.51
N LYS A 217 -23.89 23.58 -15.40
CA LYS A 217 -23.08 24.77 -15.13
C LYS A 217 -23.96 26.02 -14.96
N ARG A 218 -24.95 26.23 -15.83
CA ARG A 218 -25.93 27.33 -15.71
C ARG A 218 -26.80 27.23 -14.45
N PHE A 219 -27.10 26.02 -13.99
CA PHE A 219 -27.87 25.79 -12.77
C PHE A 219 -27.02 26.08 -11.51
N LEU A 220 -25.76 25.63 -11.50
CA LEU A 220 -24.80 25.96 -10.44
C LEU A 220 -24.51 27.46 -10.37
N GLU A 221 -24.35 28.14 -11.52
CA GLU A 221 -24.22 29.60 -11.57
C GLU A 221 -25.46 30.31 -11.00
N ARG A 222 -26.68 29.84 -11.32
CA ARG A 222 -27.92 30.41 -10.75
C ARG A 222 -28.08 30.18 -9.25
N ILE A 223 -27.61 29.05 -8.71
CA ILE A 223 -27.65 28.76 -7.26
C ILE A 223 -26.57 29.55 -6.52
N GLY A 224 -25.34 29.61 -7.05
CA GLY A 224 -24.24 30.39 -6.49
C GLY A 224 -24.56 31.89 -6.43
N VAL A 225 -25.26 32.43 -7.44
CA VAL A 225 -25.74 33.82 -7.44
C VAL A 225 -26.84 34.08 -6.41
N LYS A 226 -27.60 33.06 -6.01
CA LYS A 226 -28.72 33.21 -5.06
C LYS A 226 -28.28 33.14 -3.58
N MET A 227 -27.11 32.58 -3.28
CA MET A 227 -26.54 32.54 -1.92
C MET A 227 -25.61 33.72 -1.60
N GLY A 228 -25.35 34.61 -2.55
CA GLY A 228 -24.50 35.80 -2.39
C GLY A 228 -25.24 37.12 -2.15
N LYS A 229 -26.52 37.09 -1.72
CA LYS A 229 -27.31 38.28 -1.36
C LYS A 229 -27.97 38.10 -0.01
#